data_AF-A0A7M3ZW54-F1
#
_entry.id   AF-A0A7M3ZW54-F1
#
_cell.length_a   1.000
_cell.length_b   1.000
_cell.length_c   1.000
_cell.angle_alpha   90.00
_cell.angle_beta   90.00
_cell.angle_gamma   90.00
#
_symmetry.space_group_name_H-M   'P 1'
#
loop_
_entity.id
_entity.type
_entity.pdbx_description
1 polymer ?
#
loop_
_entity_poly.entity_id
_entity_poly.type
_entity_poly.pdbx_seq_one_letter_code
_entity_poly.pdbx_strand_id
1 'polypeptide(L)'
;SDAGFMKFAWSDFMSFTEAADENNYLQLESTSSVSDVANGKQITWHFRVNPSWDDTETVRMYAGLTTTSGVNGLPDAVLLDPAVGNAVENDAGLVSFELQNSIGSPQSLTSAESGQDINLIGEIRLQDLDEAPDPSSYFLVLELKHVNSTDGNITVEWEEVANRSGVIGGDFDWNVDLGSAAGSETYRFAVRGYEGGDLLCPPANYNPDETCGIPFDITIDTYEPNLLDLQVLSPGTDSNVDSNWRTLLDDTWVVPQANQQIRMSSQDLPSPPASLDMHLWVEHDHDANLDGLPDADEYITITLDGDGEAPTANYSGDYNDYANEGLEGKVSIWIEGYDLAGNPIDGGGPGFDNDQVTYVSMTSKTPVIRNFFIEDSRGNGFLNSNELQWDGTWNQTMYAGNVYHLILEASDDNGWRDVDFFKLNLDKTTDAEGKVQDMNIWYYPRNQTAWTDSPHLEIVDDGVVGPSMLTMEKTALIDPFEADFILDIPIRIDWGIVGMDGKDIQPKLQMQDLDNPLYTMLSGVPGRYIQTWRYSDGIQLDFRTDEVNNLMVTPMFTDASQPFTSDVREGFIFAGDTVHFTGQFAFREGIFDSVYINP
;
A
#
# COMPACT_ATOMS: atom_id res chain seq x y z
N SER A 1 -10.20 50.62 -50.87
CA SER A 1 -9.64 50.15 -49.60
C SER A 1 -9.22 51.39 -48.84
N ASP A 2 -9.59 51.46 -47.56
CA ASP A 2 -9.52 52.66 -46.73
C ASP A 2 -8.17 52.86 -46.02
N ALA A 3 -7.17 52.00 -46.28
CA ALA A 3 -5.79 52.12 -45.75
C ALA A 3 -4.89 53.16 -46.48
N GLY A 4 -5.44 53.97 -47.39
CA GLY A 4 -4.67 55.04 -48.04
C GLY A 4 -3.56 54.57 -49.01
N PHE A 5 -2.59 55.45 -49.27
CA PHE A 5 -1.49 55.22 -50.21
C PHE A 5 -0.15 55.25 -49.46
N MET A 6 0.53 54.10 -49.42
CA MET A 6 1.88 53.96 -48.87
C MET A 6 2.92 53.98 -49.99
N LYS A 7 4.08 54.59 -49.74
CA LYS A 7 5.15 54.71 -50.72
C LYS A 7 6.52 54.65 -50.05
N PHE A 8 7.27 53.61 -50.39
CA PHE A 8 8.72 53.62 -50.24
C PHE A 8 9.38 54.19 -51.49
N ALA A 9 10.49 54.91 -51.32
CA ALA A 9 11.26 55.51 -52.41
C ALA A 9 12.76 55.38 -52.16
N TRP A 10 13.50 55.05 -53.21
CA TRP A 10 14.95 54.93 -53.19
C TRP A 10 15.54 55.82 -54.29
N SER A 11 16.62 56.52 -53.96
CA SER A 11 17.42 57.25 -54.94
C SER A 11 18.88 57.28 -54.49
N ASP A 12 19.80 57.47 -55.44
CA ASP A 12 21.23 57.64 -55.12
C ASP A 12 21.49 58.84 -54.17
N PHE A 13 20.57 59.82 -54.12
CA PHE A 13 20.70 61.01 -53.28
C PHE A 13 20.10 60.83 -51.87
N MET A 14 18.87 60.31 -51.79
CA MET A 14 18.15 60.19 -50.50
C MET A 14 18.26 58.82 -49.84
N SER A 15 18.87 57.83 -50.52
CA SER A 15 18.84 56.41 -50.09
C SER A 15 17.40 55.90 -49.94
N PHE A 16 17.22 54.79 -49.20
CA PHE A 16 15.93 54.24 -48.84
C PHE A 16 15.16 55.20 -47.92
N THR A 17 13.93 55.53 -48.28
CA THR A 17 13.07 56.45 -47.54
C THR A 17 11.62 56.00 -47.59
N GLU A 18 10.91 56.28 -46.51
CA GLU A 18 9.45 56.20 -46.42
C GLU A 18 8.86 57.53 -46.87
N ALA A 19 8.42 57.58 -48.14
CA ALA A 19 8.04 58.81 -48.82
C ALA A 19 6.57 59.19 -48.58
N ALA A 20 5.71 58.23 -48.26
CA ALA A 20 4.35 58.45 -47.79
C ALA A 20 3.88 57.24 -46.97
N ASP A 21 3.53 57.46 -45.71
CA ASP A 21 2.82 56.50 -44.86
C ASP A 21 2.21 57.28 -43.68
N GLU A 22 1.11 57.99 -43.93
CA GLU A 22 0.53 58.93 -42.95
C GLU A 22 0.01 58.24 -41.69
N ASN A 23 -0.34 56.95 -41.79
CA ASN A 23 -0.90 56.15 -40.71
C ASN A 23 0.12 55.16 -40.12
N ASN A 24 1.37 55.19 -40.59
CA ASN A 24 2.48 54.36 -40.12
C ASN A 24 2.12 52.86 -40.16
N TYR A 25 1.57 52.39 -41.28
CA TYR A 25 1.19 50.99 -41.48
C TYR A 25 2.37 50.09 -41.80
N LEU A 26 3.45 50.64 -42.34
CA LEU A 26 4.67 49.92 -42.66
C LEU A 26 5.87 50.61 -42.02
N GLN A 27 6.85 49.82 -41.61
CA GLN A 27 8.13 50.30 -41.12
C GLN A 27 9.22 49.83 -42.07
N LEU A 28 9.90 50.76 -42.75
CA LEU A 28 11.05 50.40 -43.60
C LEU A 28 12.20 49.84 -42.74
N GLU A 29 12.67 48.64 -43.08
CA GLU A 29 13.75 47.97 -42.36
C GLU A 29 15.12 48.41 -42.90
N SER A 30 16.06 48.62 -41.98
CA SER A 30 17.43 49.04 -42.30
C SER A 30 18.24 48.02 -43.11
N THR A 31 17.73 46.79 -43.22
CA THR A 31 18.31 45.69 -43.99
C THR A 31 18.00 45.76 -45.49
N SER A 32 17.18 46.72 -45.94
CA SER A 32 16.95 47.00 -47.35
C SER A 32 18.28 47.27 -48.08
N SER A 33 18.42 46.80 -49.33
CA SER A 33 19.71 46.80 -50.02
C SER A 33 19.62 47.10 -51.51
N VAL A 34 20.69 47.66 -52.04
CA VAL A 34 20.83 47.98 -53.46
C VAL A 34 22.13 47.39 -54.00
N SER A 35 22.09 46.84 -55.21
CA SER A 35 23.26 46.34 -55.92
C SER A 35 23.28 46.82 -57.37
N ASP A 36 24.47 47.10 -57.89
CA ASP A 36 24.65 47.45 -59.30
C ASP A 36 24.62 46.20 -60.17
N VAL A 37 23.88 46.24 -61.27
CA VAL A 37 23.80 45.19 -62.28
C VAL A 37 24.21 45.74 -63.64
N ALA A 38 24.55 44.87 -64.60
CA ALA A 38 25.18 45.25 -65.88
C ALA A 38 24.44 46.37 -66.66
N ASN A 39 23.12 46.48 -66.51
CA ASN A 39 22.30 47.52 -67.16
C ASN A 39 21.29 48.17 -66.18
N GLY A 40 21.66 48.41 -64.92
CA GLY A 40 20.78 49.06 -63.96
C GLY A 40 21.15 48.83 -62.51
N LYS A 41 20.16 48.92 -61.62
CA LYS A 41 20.28 48.58 -60.19
C LYS A 41 19.20 47.58 -59.82
N GLN A 42 19.55 46.64 -58.95
CA GLN A 42 18.59 45.77 -58.28
C GLN A 42 18.39 46.29 -56.87
N ILE A 43 17.14 46.55 -56.49
CA ILE A 43 16.75 47.09 -55.19
C ILE A 43 15.90 46.04 -54.49
N THR A 44 16.33 45.65 -53.29
CA THR A 44 15.59 44.74 -52.40
C THR A 44 15.06 45.56 -51.23
N TRP A 45 13.74 45.58 -51.08
CA TRP A 45 13.03 46.26 -50.01
C TRP A 45 12.76 45.27 -48.89
N HIS A 46 13.14 45.62 -47.67
CA HIS A 46 12.69 44.95 -46.46
C HIS A 46 11.87 45.96 -45.65
N PHE A 47 10.71 45.53 -45.19
CA PHE A 47 9.82 46.33 -44.36
C PHE A 47 9.02 45.40 -43.46
N ARG A 48 8.52 45.94 -42.36
CA ARG A 48 7.63 45.27 -41.41
C ARG A 48 6.24 45.88 -41.50
N VAL A 49 5.21 45.06 -41.36
CA VAL A 49 3.82 45.53 -41.19
C VAL A 49 3.63 45.91 -39.73
N ASN A 50 3.12 47.12 -39.48
CA ASN A 50 2.86 47.58 -38.12
C ASN A 50 1.47 47.14 -37.66
N PRO A 51 1.29 46.91 -36.35
CA PRO A 51 0.00 46.48 -35.76
C PRO A 51 -1.19 47.41 -36.02
N SER A 52 -0.93 48.67 -36.39
CA SER A 52 -1.99 49.62 -36.75
C SER A 52 -2.64 49.32 -38.10
N TRP A 53 -2.01 48.49 -38.94
CA TRP A 53 -2.61 48.07 -40.21
C TRP A 53 -3.59 46.93 -39.97
N ASP A 54 -4.85 47.33 -39.85
CA ASP A 54 -6.02 46.48 -39.70
C ASP A 54 -6.26 45.52 -40.89
N ASP A 55 -7.04 44.48 -40.64
CA ASP A 55 -7.32 43.39 -41.57
C ASP A 55 -7.66 43.86 -42.99
N THR A 56 -6.88 43.37 -43.94
CA THR A 56 -7.00 43.80 -45.34
C THR A 56 -7.00 42.59 -46.28
N GLU A 57 -8.17 42.27 -46.81
CA GLU A 57 -8.41 41.14 -47.74
C GLU A 57 -7.41 41.12 -48.91
N THR A 58 -7.15 42.27 -49.56
CA THR A 58 -6.24 42.35 -50.71
C THR A 58 -5.30 43.56 -50.68
N VAL A 59 -4.04 43.35 -51.07
CA VAL A 59 -3.03 44.42 -51.19
C VAL A 59 -2.50 44.46 -52.62
N ARG A 60 -2.49 45.65 -53.22
CA ARG A 60 -1.84 45.88 -54.52
C ARG A 60 -0.55 46.66 -54.33
N MET A 61 0.55 46.05 -54.73
CA MET A 61 1.86 46.70 -54.73
C MET A 61 2.20 47.14 -56.14
N TYR A 62 2.60 48.39 -56.30
CA TYR A 62 3.04 48.96 -57.56
C TYR A 62 4.51 49.34 -57.48
N ALA A 63 5.29 48.91 -58.47
CA ALA A 63 6.67 49.33 -58.65
C ALA A 63 6.77 50.27 -59.85
N GLY A 64 7.46 51.40 -59.67
CA GLY A 64 7.69 52.37 -60.72
C GLY A 64 9.11 52.92 -60.64
N LEU A 65 9.69 53.20 -61.81
CA LEU A 65 11.01 53.83 -61.94
C LEU A 65 10.87 55.16 -62.64
N THR A 66 11.54 56.19 -62.14
CA THR A 66 11.72 57.47 -62.87
C THR A 66 13.21 57.73 -63.00
N THR A 67 13.68 57.87 -64.24
CA THR A 67 15.10 58.16 -64.53
C THR A 67 15.46 59.62 -64.22
N THR A 68 16.75 59.92 -64.12
CA THR A 68 17.26 61.29 -63.94
C THR A 68 16.90 62.25 -65.09
N SER A 69 16.61 61.72 -66.28
CA SER A 69 16.07 62.46 -67.43
C SER A 69 14.57 62.77 -67.35
N GLY A 70 13.88 62.36 -66.29
CA GLY A 70 12.42 62.53 -66.12
C GLY A 70 11.58 61.54 -66.94
N VAL A 71 12.21 60.52 -67.55
CA VAL A 71 11.51 59.45 -68.27
C VAL A 71 11.07 58.39 -67.26
N ASN A 72 9.78 58.06 -67.26
CA ASN A 72 9.21 56.99 -66.46
C ASN A 72 9.46 55.64 -67.14
N GLY A 73 9.91 54.66 -66.37
CA GLY A 73 9.98 53.27 -66.78
C GLY A 73 8.58 52.64 -66.88
N LEU A 74 8.53 51.43 -67.44
CA LEU A 74 7.33 50.61 -67.41
C LEU A 74 7.03 50.25 -65.94
N PRO A 75 5.84 50.58 -65.41
CA PRO A 75 5.44 50.14 -64.09
C PRO A 75 5.15 48.64 -64.09
N ASP A 76 5.32 48.03 -62.93
CA ASP A 76 4.90 46.65 -62.67
C ASP A 76 3.99 46.63 -61.43
N ALA A 77 3.15 45.60 -61.31
CA ALA A 77 2.25 45.47 -60.17
C ALA A 77 2.03 44.02 -59.80
N VAL A 78 1.93 43.77 -58.49
CA VAL A 78 1.49 42.49 -57.94
C VAL A 78 0.25 42.71 -57.08
N LEU A 79 -0.69 41.78 -57.20
CA LEU A 79 -1.87 41.68 -56.33
C LEU A 79 -1.61 40.54 -55.34
N LEU A 80 -1.64 40.86 -54.06
CA LEU A 80 -1.72 39.91 -52.96
C LEU A 80 -3.19 39.72 -52.65
N ASP A 81 -3.68 38.52 -52.94
CA ASP A 81 -5.09 38.09 -52.82
C ASP A 81 -5.06 36.59 -52.48
N PRO A 82 -4.74 36.25 -51.22
CA PRO A 82 -4.60 34.87 -50.80
C PRO A 82 -5.94 34.14 -50.85
N ALA A 83 -5.91 32.83 -51.10
CA ALA A 83 -7.12 32.02 -51.15
C ALA A 83 -7.72 31.71 -49.77
N VAL A 84 -6.94 31.93 -48.71
CA VAL A 84 -7.27 31.70 -47.29
C VAL A 84 -6.66 32.85 -46.49
N GLY A 85 -7.41 33.39 -45.51
CA GLY A 85 -7.02 34.56 -44.72
C GLY A 85 -6.99 35.87 -45.52
N ASN A 86 -6.51 36.93 -44.88
CA ASN A 86 -6.34 38.24 -45.47
C ASN A 86 -4.91 38.47 -46.02
N ALA A 87 -4.73 39.42 -46.95
CA ALA A 87 -3.41 39.83 -47.43
C ALA A 87 -2.59 40.58 -46.35
N VAL A 88 -3.28 41.22 -45.41
CA VAL A 88 -2.75 41.63 -44.10
C VAL A 88 -3.68 41.04 -43.07
N GLU A 89 -3.13 40.16 -42.24
CA GLU A 89 -3.81 39.44 -41.17
C GLU A 89 -2.98 39.64 -39.90
N ASN A 90 -3.57 40.27 -38.89
CA ASN A 90 -2.84 40.63 -37.68
C ASN A 90 -3.62 40.35 -36.40
N ASP A 91 -4.85 39.86 -36.52
CA ASP A 91 -5.64 39.42 -35.39
C ASP A 91 -5.23 37.99 -35.00
N ALA A 92 -5.16 37.74 -33.69
CA ALA A 92 -4.72 36.45 -33.18
C ALA A 92 -5.64 35.97 -32.06
N GLY A 93 -5.72 34.65 -31.87
CA GLY A 93 -6.51 34.07 -30.81
C GLY A 93 -6.12 32.63 -30.49
N LEU A 94 -6.67 32.14 -29.38
CA LEU A 94 -6.61 30.73 -29.01
C LEU A 94 -7.57 29.95 -29.90
N VAL A 95 -7.12 28.89 -30.56
CA VAL A 95 -7.97 28.03 -31.40
C VAL A 95 -8.30 26.70 -30.73
N SER A 96 -7.44 26.23 -29.82
CA SER A 96 -7.64 25.00 -29.05
C SER A 96 -7.12 25.15 -27.62
N PHE A 97 -7.76 24.45 -26.69
CA PHE A 97 -7.41 24.41 -25.28
C PHE A 97 -7.82 23.07 -24.66
N GLU A 98 -6.92 22.47 -23.89
CA GLU A 98 -7.13 21.28 -23.08
C GLU A 98 -6.46 21.48 -21.72
N LEU A 99 -7.20 21.15 -20.66
CA LEU A 99 -6.71 21.06 -19.29
C LEU A 99 -6.49 19.59 -18.98
N GLN A 100 -5.34 19.22 -18.42
CA GLN A 100 -5.07 17.89 -17.93
C GLN A 100 -4.67 17.92 -16.45
N ASN A 101 -4.93 16.82 -15.74
CA ASN A 101 -4.49 16.63 -14.36
C ASN A 101 -3.00 16.27 -14.27
N SER A 102 -2.52 15.95 -13.07
CA SER A 102 -1.11 15.64 -12.76
C SER A 102 -0.53 14.46 -13.56
N ILE A 103 -1.36 13.52 -14.00
CA ILE A 103 -0.96 12.35 -14.80
C ILE A 103 -1.20 12.53 -16.31
N GLY A 104 -1.61 13.72 -16.74
CA GLY A 104 -1.86 14.03 -18.16
C GLY A 104 -3.23 13.56 -18.67
N SER A 105 -4.18 13.24 -17.77
CA SER A 105 -5.54 12.87 -18.15
C SER A 105 -6.40 14.13 -18.39
N PRO A 106 -7.07 14.26 -19.56
CA PRO A 106 -7.91 15.42 -19.88
C PRO A 106 -9.06 15.63 -18.88
N GLN A 107 -9.28 16.88 -18.48
CA GLN A 107 -10.25 17.29 -17.47
C GLN A 107 -11.37 18.17 -18.06
N SER A 108 -12.54 18.13 -17.43
CA SER A 108 -13.65 19.05 -17.74
C SER A 108 -13.41 20.41 -17.09
N LEU A 109 -13.62 21.50 -17.83
CA LEU A 109 -13.45 22.86 -17.30
C LEU A 109 -14.44 23.22 -16.16
N THR A 110 -15.52 22.46 -15.97
CA THR A 110 -16.53 22.74 -14.93
C THR A 110 -16.39 21.89 -13.67
N SER A 111 -15.55 20.85 -13.72
CA SER A 111 -15.41 19.85 -12.66
C SER A 111 -14.08 19.14 -12.84
N ALA A 112 -12.98 19.91 -12.91
CA ALA A 112 -11.65 19.35 -13.02
C ALA A 112 -11.19 18.85 -11.65
N GLU A 113 -10.45 17.77 -11.64
CA GLU A 113 -9.79 17.26 -10.44
C GLU A 113 -8.30 17.07 -10.76
N SER A 114 -7.44 17.52 -9.86
CA SER A 114 -5.99 17.34 -10.01
C SER A 114 -5.29 17.37 -8.67
N GLY A 115 -4.07 16.85 -8.65
CA GLY A 115 -3.08 17.15 -7.62
C GLY A 115 -2.64 18.62 -7.67
N GLN A 116 -1.41 18.88 -7.20
CA GLN A 116 -0.84 20.24 -7.20
C GLN A 116 -0.40 20.70 -8.60
N ASP A 117 -0.19 19.77 -9.52
CA ASP A 117 0.23 20.07 -10.88
C ASP A 117 -0.95 19.96 -11.84
N ILE A 118 -1.01 20.89 -12.79
CA ILE A 118 -1.90 20.81 -13.96
C ILE A 118 -1.10 20.98 -15.22
N ASN A 119 -1.64 20.51 -16.34
CA ASN A 119 -1.08 20.79 -17.66
C ASN A 119 -2.06 21.54 -18.54
N LEU A 120 -1.60 22.63 -19.14
CA LEU A 120 -2.37 23.48 -20.05
C LEU A 120 -1.82 23.32 -21.45
N ILE A 121 -2.63 22.76 -22.36
CA ILE A 121 -2.26 22.51 -23.75
C ILE A 121 -3.15 23.33 -24.66
N GLY A 122 -2.58 23.94 -25.70
CA GLY A 122 -3.38 24.66 -26.68
C GLY A 122 -2.57 25.29 -27.79
N GLU A 123 -3.28 25.96 -28.69
CA GLU A 123 -2.72 26.54 -29.91
C GLU A 123 -3.16 28.00 -30.06
N ILE A 124 -2.19 28.88 -30.32
CA ILE A 124 -2.42 30.29 -30.69
C ILE A 124 -2.15 30.45 -32.18
N ARG A 125 -3.11 31.04 -32.90
CA ARG A 125 -3.03 31.26 -34.35
C ARG A 125 -3.51 32.66 -34.74
N LEU A 126 -3.03 33.14 -35.88
CA LEU A 126 -3.62 34.27 -36.59
C LEU A 126 -5.01 33.89 -37.10
N GLN A 127 -5.90 34.86 -37.23
CA GLN A 127 -7.28 34.60 -37.65
C GLN A 127 -7.31 33.91 -39.01
N ASP A 128 -8.12 32.85 -39.11
CA ASP A 128 -8.36 32.07 -40.34
C ASP A 128 -7.09 31.47 -40.98
N LEU A 129 -5.96 31.46 -40.26
CA LEU A 129 -4.67 30.94 -40.69
C LEU A 129 -4.14 29.91 -39.68
N ASP A 130 -3.26 29.01 -40.15
CA ASP A 130 -2.54 28.06 -39.29
C ASP A 130 -1.16 28.60 -38.86
N GLU A 131 -0.91 29.88 -39.11
CA GLU A 131 0.34 30.53 -38.71
C GLU A 131 0.17 31.15 -37.32
N ALA A 132 1.19 31.01 -36.49
CA ALA A 132 1.20 31.61 -35.15
C ALA A 132 1.68 33.07 -35.18
N PRO A 133 1.16 33.93 -34.28
CA PRO A 133 1.71 35.27 -34.07
C PRO A 133 3.14 35.20 -33.52
N ASP A 134 3.82 36.34 -33.51
CA ASP A 134 5.16 36.44 -32.90
C ASP A 134 5.08 36.07 -31.40
N PRO A 135 5.84 35.08 -30.91
CA PRO A 135 5.80 34.66 -29.51
C PRO A 135 6.21 35.77 -28.51
N SER A 136 6.91 36.80 -28.98
CA SER A 136 7.27 37.96 -28.16
C SER A 136 6.18 39.01 -28.06
N SER A 137 5.13 38.92 -28.90
CA SER A 137 4.06 39.91 -28.94
C SER A 137 2.90 39.58 -28.02
N TYR A 138 2.95 38.52 -27.21
CA TYR A 138 1.92 38.15 -26.23
C TYR A 138 2.51 37.34 -25.07
N PHE A 139 1.73 37.19 -23.99
CA PHE A 139 2.04 36.31 -22.89
C PHE A 139 0.80 35.50 -22.47
N LEU A 140 1.06 34.31 -21.91
CA LEU A 140 0.07 33.41 -21.34
C LEU A 140 0.05 33.62 -19.83
N VAL A 141 -1.15 33.68 -19.25
CA VAL A 141 -1.33 33.82 -17.80
C VAL A 141 -2.32 32.78 -17.28
N LEU A 142 -2.05 32.32 -16.06
CA LEU A 142 -2.99 31.63 -15.22
C LEU A 142 -3.31 32.53 -14.03
N GLU A 143 -4.59 32.75 -13.78
CA GLU A 143 -5.06 33.63 -12.72
C GLU A 143 -6.00 32.87 -11.78
N LEU A 144 -5.90 33.13 -10.47
CA LEU A 144 -6.79 32.62 -9.43
C LEU A 144 -7.87 33.65 -9.11
N LYS A 145 -9.11 33.20 -8.96
CA LYS A 145 -10.24 34.04 -8.60
C LYS A 145 -10.23 34.36 -7.10
N HIS A 146 -10.30 35.65 -6.77
CA HIS A 146 -10.48 36.12 -5.40
C HIS A 146 -11.82 36.87 -5.27
N VAL A 147 -12.63 36.49 -4.28
CA VAL A 147 -13.93 37.14 -4.03
C VAL A 147 -13.83 37.99 -2.77
N ASN A 148 -13.81 39.31 -2.97
CA ASN A 148 -13.77 40.29 -1.90
C ASN A 148 -15.18 40.78 -1.57
N SER A 149 -15.53 40.80 -0.28
CA SER A 149 -16.79 41.35 0.22
C SER A 149 -16.52 42.42 1.27
N THR A 150 -16.60 43.69 0.86
CA THR A 150 -16.44 44.83 1.77
C THR A 150 -17.74 45.64 1.78
N ASP A 151 -18.29 45.89 2.98
CA ASP A 151 -19.51 46.68 3.19
C ASP A 151 -20.75 46.24 2.35
N GLY A 152 -20.84 44.94 2.03
CA GLY A 152 -21.97 44.38 1.27
C GLY A 152 -21.86 44.53 -0.24
N ASN A 153 -20.74 45.05 -0.76
CA ASN A 153 -20.41 45.01 -2.18
C ASN A 153 -19.47 43.82 -2.45
N ILE A 154 -19.84 42.96 -3.40
CA ILE A 154 -19.03 41.80 -3.81
C ILE A 154 -18.23 42.21 -5.04
N THR A 155 -16.91 42.19 -4.94
CA THR A 155 -15.99 42.37 -6.07
C THR A 155 -15.27 41.06 -6.35
N VAL A 156 -15.11 40.74 -7.64
CA VAL A 156 -14.31 39.61 -8.10
C VAL A 156 -13.01 40.18 -8.64
N GLU A 157 -11.90 39.70 -8.12
CA GLU A 157 -10.55 40.05 -8.54
C GLU A 157 -9.85 38.79 -9.05
N TRP A 158 -8.90 38.97 -9.96
CA TRP A 158 -8.10 37.89 -10.52
C TRP A 158 -6.64 38.16 -10.17
N GLU A 159 -6.00 37.21 -9.50
CA GLU A 159 -4.60 37.26 -9.12
C GLU A 159 -3.78 36.38 -10.06
N GLU A 160 -2.76 36.92 -10.71
CA GLU A 160 -1.85 36.14 -11.53
C GLU A 160 -1.02 35.20 -10.65
N VAL A 161 -1.17 33.89 -10.87
CA VAL A 161 -0.42 32.85 -10.14
C VAL A 161 0.75 32.30 -10.96
N ALA A 162 0.64 32.32 -12.29
CA ALA A 162 1.69 31.91 -13.19
C ALA A 162 1.61 32.67 -14.52
N ASN A 163 2.77 32.95 -15.13
CA ASN A 163 2.83 33.54 -16.46
C ASN A 163 3.98 32.94 -17.29
N ARG A 164 3.88 33.10 -18.61
CA ARG A 164 4.92 32.73 -19.57
C ARG A 164 4.85 33.60 -20.81
N SER A 165 5.98 33.85 -21.47
CA SER A 165 5.98 34.40 -22.83
C SER A 165 5.32 33.45 -23.83
N GLY A 166 4.89 33.96 -24.98
CA GLY A 166 4.41 33.13 -26.09
C GLY A 166 5.42 32.07 -26.54
N VAL A 167 4.92 31.07 -27.26
CA VAL A 167 5.69 29.89 -27.70
C VAL A 167 5.90 29.95 -29.21
N ILE A 168 7.11 29.61 -29.66
CA ILE A 168 7.44 29.57 -31.09
C ILE A 168 6.52 28.54 -31.77
N GLY A 169 5.80 28.97 -32.80
CA GLY A 169 4.82 28.13 -33.50
C GLY A 169 3.44 28.12 -32.86
N GLY A 170 3.23 28.82 -31.74
CA GLY A 170 1.91 29.00 -31.12
C GLY A 170 1.38 27.81 -30.33
N ASP A 171 1.98 26.63 -30.47
CA ASP A 171 1.61 25.40 -29.76
C ASP A 171 2.28 25.39 -28.38
N PHE A 172 1.48 25.47 -27.32
CA PHE A 172 1.97 25.43 -25.96
C PHE A 172 1.55 24.15 -25.25
N ASP A 173 2.50 23.61 -24.49
CA ASP A 173 2.33 22.55 -23.51
C ASP A 173 2.96 23.08 -22.22
N TRP A 174 2.12 23.51 -21.29
CA TRP A 174 2.51 24.29 -20.14
C TRP A 174 2.05 23.64 -18.84
N ASN A 175 2.99 22.94 -18.22
CA ASN A 175 2.85 22.43 -16.86
C ASN A 175 2.95 23.58 -15.84
N VAL A 176 2.00 23.63 -14.91
CA VAL A 176 1.90 24.64 -13.87
C VAL A 176 1.75 23.96 -12.50
N ASP A 177 2.66 24.29 -11.59
CA ASP A 177 2.58 23.96 -10.17
C ASP A 177 1.70 25.02 -9.47
N LEU A 178 0.58 24.57 -8.90
CA LEU A 178 -0.38 25.40 -8.15
C LEU A 178 0.08 25.68 -6.71
N GLY A 179 1.25 25.17 -6.32
CA GLY A 179 1.85 25.33 -5.01
C GLY A 179 1.07 24.58 -3.93
N SER A 180 0.95 25.18 -2.74
CA SER A 180 0.25 24.57 -1.61
C SER A 180 -1.28 24.75 -1.63
N ALA A 181 -1.87 24.86 -2.82
CA ALA A 181 -3.31 24.96 -2.98
C ALA A 181 -3.99 23.63 -2.63
N ALA A 182 -5.21 23.68 -2.10
CA ALA A 182 -6.01 22.52 -1.73
C ALA A 182 -7.50 22.88 -1.70
N GLY A 183 -8.38 21.93 -2.00
CA GLY A 183 -9.83 22.14 -2.07
C GLY A 183 -10.27 22.73 -3.42
N SER A 184 -11.50 23.25 -3.47
CA SER A 184 -12.08 23.75 -4.72
C SER A 184 -11.80 25.23 -4.94
N GLU A 185 -11.17 25.55 -6.06
CA GLU A 185 -10.83 26.91 -6.48
C GLU A 185 -11.22 27.15 -7.94
N THR A 186 -11.42 28.41 -8.32
CA THR A 186 -11.69 28.79 -9.71
C THR A 186 -10.46 29.49 -10.29
N TYR A 187 -9.91 28.93 -11.35
CA TYR A 187 -8.83 29.55 -12.13
C TYR A 187 -9.34 30.09 -13.46
N ARG A 188 -8.50 30.85 -14.12
CA ARG A 188 -8.72 31.31 -15.49
C ARG A 188 -7.42 31.33 -16.26
N PHE A 189 -7.42 30.68 -17.42
CA PHE A 189 -6.34 30.81 -18.39
C PHE A 189 -6.64 31.98 -19.33
N ALA A 190 -5.64 32.79 -19.66
CA ALA A 190 -5.82 33.84 -20.63
C ALA A 190 -4.56 34.19 -21.42
N VAL A 191 -4.79 34.68 -22.64
CA VAL A 191 -3.77 35.36 -23.44
C VAL A 191 -3.87 36.86 -23.16
N ARG A 192 -2.72 37.52 -22.98
CA ARG A 192 -2.64 38.92 -22.58
C ARG A 192 -1.51 39.65 -23.31
N GLY A 193 -1.63 40.97 -23.36
CA GLY A 193 -0.61 41.86 -23.90
C GLY A 193 -0.30 41.66 -25.37
N TYR A 194 -1.28 41.22 -26.18
CA TYR A 194 -1.07 41.08 -27.60
C TYR A 194 -0.83 42.46 -28.24
N GLU A 195 0.33 42.64 -28.86
CA GLU A 195 0.71 43.90 -29.51
C GLU A 195 0.62 43.84 -31.04
N GLY A 196 0.28 42.69 -31.64
CA GLY A 196 0.28 42.48 -33.09
C GLY A 196 -0.97 42.99 -33.83
N GLY A 197 -2.08 43.18 -33.12
CA GLY A 197 -3.40 43.52 -33.66
C GLY A 197 -4.45 43.35 -32.57
N ASP A 198 -5.68 42.98 -32.94
CA ASP A 198 -6.71 42.64 -31.96
C ASP A 198 -6.56 41.18 -31.48
N LEU A 199 -6.80 40.98 -30.18
CA LEU A 199 -6.83 39.66 -29.58
C LEU A 199 -8.26 39.12 -29.61
N LEU A 200 -8.47 38.08 -30.41
CA LEU A 200 -9.75 37.39 -30.51
C LEU A 200 -10.03 36.61 -29.23
N CYS A 201 -11.28 36.71 -28.77
CA CYS A 201 -11.78 35.91 -27.67
C CYS A 201 -11.70 34.40 -28.04
N PRO A 202 -11.38 33.51 -27.07
CA PRO A 202 -11.41 32.08 -27.29
C PRO A 202 -12.76 31.56 -27.83
N PRO A 203 -12.79 30.39 -28.48
CA PRO A 203 -14.01 29.75 -28.95
C PRO A 203 -15.08 29.63 -27.86
N ALA A 204 -16.33 29.88 -28.23
CA ALA A 204 -17.45 29.95 -27.28
C ALA A 204 -17.70 28.64 -26.49
N ASN A 205 -17.23 27.48 -26.99
CA ASN A 205 -17.31 26.21 -26.27
C ASN A 205 -16.47 26.18 -24.98
N TYR A 206 -15.48 27.07 -24.85
CA TYR A 206 -14.69 27.23 -23.63
C TYR A 206 -15.30 28.23 -22.64
N ASN A 207 -16.49 28.78 -22.94
CA ASN A 207 -17.19 29.76 -22.11
C ASN A 207 -16.31 30.93 -21.63
N PRO A 208 -15.63 31.66 -22.54
CA PRO A 208 -14.77 32.77 -22.16
C PRO A 208 -15.55 33.87 -21.43
N ASP A 209 -14.91 34.51 -20.46
CA ASP A 209 -15.49 35.60 -19.68
C ASP A 209 -15.45 36.95 -20.42
N GLU A 210 -15.92 38.03 -19.76
CA GLU A 210 -15.96 39.38 -20.33
C GLU A 210 -14.58 39.94 -20.73
N THR A 211 -13.49 39.30 -20.27
CA THR A 211 -12.10 39.67 -20.57
C THR A 211 -11.41 38.64 -21.47
N CYS A 212 -12.17 37.79 -22.17
CA CYS A 212 -11.67 36.75 -23.05
C CYS A 212 -10.76 35.71 -22.36
N GLY A 213 -10.86 35.52 -21.04
CA GLY A 213 -10.17 34.41 -20.36
C GLY A 213 -11.09 33.19 -20.24
N ILE A 214 -10.52 31.99 -20.22
CA ILE A 214 -11.23 30.70 -20.05
C ILE A 214 -11.25 30.37 -18.56
N PRO A 215 -12.39 30.56 -17.85
CA PRO A 215 -12.52 30.13 -16.48
C PRO A 215 -12.67 28.61 -16.40
N PHE A 216 -12.10 28.01 -15.36
CA PHE A 216 -12.33 26.62 -15.02
C PHE A 216 -12.32 26.40 -13.50
N ASP A 217 -13.18 25.50 -13.05
CA ASP A 217 -13.28 25.10 -11.65
C ASP A 217 -12.49 23.80 -11.45
N ILE A 218 -11.57 23.83 -10.48
CA ILE A 218 -10.71 22.70 -10.16
C ILE A 218 -10.83 22.37 -8.67
N THR A 219 -10.95 21.09 -8.37
CA THR A 219 -10.78 20.56 -7.01
C THR A 219 -9.38 19.98 -6.91
N ILE A 220 -8.59 20.55 -6.01
CA ILE A 220 -7.21 20.16 -5.76
C ILE A 220 -7.20 19.18 -4.61
N ASP A 221 -6.86 17.94 -4.92
CA ASP A 221 -6.70 16.86 -3.95
C ASP A 221 -5.24 16.43 -3.85
N THR A 222 -4.70 16.49 -2.64
CA THR A 222 -3.30 16.16 -2.34
C THR A 222 -3.17 14.89 -1.52
N TYR A 223 -4.28 14.18 -1.25
CA TYR A 223 -4.25 12.93 -0.51
C TYR A 223 -4.09 11.77 -1.48
N GLU A 224 -3.18 10.86 -1.15
CA GLU A 224 -3.00 9.63 -1.92
C GLU A 224 -4.01 8.57 -1.43
N PRO A 225 -4.66 7.83 -2.33
CA PRO A 225 -5.52 6.74 -1.95
C PRO A 225 -4.74 5.64 -1.23
N ASN A 226 -5.36 5.03 -0.21
CA ASN A 226 -4.76 3.99 0.59
C ASN A 226 -5.42 2.63 0.30
N LEU A 227 -4.62 1.61 -0.05
CA LEU A 227 -5.09 0.23 -0.13
C LEU A 227 -5.18 -0.37 1.28
N LEU A 228 -6.38 -0.76 1.71
CA LEU A 228 -6.65 -1.21 3.07
C LEU A 228 -6.36 -2.70 3.26
N ASP A 229 -6.87 -3.52 2.36
CA ASP A 229 -6.72 -4.97 2.41
C ASP A 229 -6.76 -5.61 1.01
N LEU A 230 -6.16 -6.78 0.92
CA LEU A 230 -6.18 -7.65 -0.24
C LEU A 230 -6.56 -9.04 0.26
N GLN A 231 -7.65 -9.62 -0.23
CA GLN A 231 -8.22 -10.84 0.32
C GLN A 231 -8.61 -11.83 -0.76
N VAL A 232 -8.43 -13.11 -0.44
CA VAL A 232 -8.80 -14.23 -1.30
C VAL A 232 -9.90 -15.07 -0.65
N LEU A 233 -10.81 -15.60 -1.44
CA LEU A 233 -11.86 -16.48 -0.93
C LEU A 233 -11.33 -17.90 -0.67
N SER A 234 -11.69 -18.47 0.47
CA SER A 234 -11.38 -19.88 0.79
C SER A 234 -12.07 -20.84 -0.20
N PRO A 235 -11.38 -21.89 -0.69
CA PRO A 235 -11.90 -22.84 -1.67
C PRO A 235 -13.28 -23.44 -1.34
N GLY A 236 -14.23 -23.32 -2.27
CA GLY A 236 -15.54 -23.99 -2.16
C GLY A 236 -16.47 -23.42 -1.07
N THR A 237 -16.17 -22.23 -0.57
CA THR A 237 -16.94 -21.55 0.47
C THR A 237 -17.88 -20.47 -0.12
N ASP A 238 -18.77 -19.90 0.70
CA ASP A 238 -19.71 -18.86 0.27
C ASP A 238 -19.07 -17.48 0.36
N SER A 239 -19.00 -16.75 -0.76
CA SER A 239 -18.43 -15.41 -0.85
C SER A 239 -19.18 -14.34 -0.05
N ASN A 240 -20.42 -14.61 0.37
CA ASN A 240 -21.22 -13.70 1.20
C ASN A 240 -20.90 -13.79 2.69
N VAL A 241 -20.02 -14.70 3.10
CA VAL A 241 -19.64 -14.89 4.51
C VAL A 241 -18.23 -14.35 4.71
N ASP A 242 -18.13 -13.26 5.47
CA ASP A 242 -16.88 -12.51 5.67
C ASP A 242 -15.72 -13.38 6.20
N SER A 243 -16.01 -14.32 7.12
CA SER A 243 -14.99 -15.22 7.69
C SER A 243 -14.39 -16.21 6.68
N ASN A 244 -14.93 -16.32 5.48
CA ASN A 244 -14.38 -17.16 4.42
C ASN A 244 -13.30 -16.43 3.60
N TRP A 245 -13.20 -15.11 3.73
CA TRP A 245 -12.19 -14.30 3.08
C TRP A 245 -10.93 -14.23 3.94
N ARG A 246 -9.78 -14.49 3.33
CA ARG A 246 -8.48 -14.48 3.99
C ARG A 246 -7.66 -13.34 3.46
N THR A 247 -7.12 -12.52 4.34
CA THR A 247 -6.15 -11.49 3.95
C THR A 247 -4.88 -12.15 3.44
N LEU A 248 -4.44 -11.72 2.26
CA LEU A 248 -3.19 -12.11 1.66
C LEU A 248 -2.06 -11.30 2.31
N LEU A 249 -1.03 -12.03 2.73
CA LEU A 249 0.23 -11.54 3.26
C LEU A 249 1.34 -12.43 2.70
N ASP A 250 2.60 -12.00 2.83
CA ASP A 250 3.73 -12.80 2.34
C ASP A 250 3.89 -14.17 3.04
N ASP A 251 3.23 -14.35 4.18
CA ASP A 251 3.18 -15.60 4.94
C ASP A 251 1.94 -16.46 4.64
N THR A 252 1.18 -16.09 3.60
CA THR A 252 -0.05 -16.78 3.23
C THR A 252 0.22 -17.87 2.20
N TRP A 253 -0.57 -18.94 2.26
CA TRP A 253 -0.68 -19.89 1.18
C TRP A 253 -2.15 -19.97 0.72
N VAL A 254 -2.35 -20.39 -0.52
CA VAL A 254 -3.69 -20.50 -1.13
C VAL A 254 -3.76 -21.79 -1.94
N VAL A 255 -4.90 -22.50 -1.89
CA VAL A 255 -5.11 -23.66 -2.77
C VAL A 255 -5.26 -23.17 -4.21
N PRO A 256 -4.49 -23.69 -5.19
CA PRO A 256 -4.61 -23.30 -6.58
C PRO A 256 -6.02 -23.57 -7.13
N GLN A 257 -6.60 -22.60 -7.83
CA GLN A 257 -7.90 -22.72 -8.49
C GLN A 257 -7.91 -22.11 -9.89
N ALA A 258 -8.75 -22.68 -10.75
CA ALA A 258 -9.00 -22.10 -12.07
C ALA A 258 -9.78 -20.78 -12.03
N ASN A 259 -10.40 -20.47 -10.88
CA ASN A 259 -11.20 -19.26 -10.66
C ASN A 259 -11.08 -18.83 -9.19
N GLN A 260 -9.93 -18.27 -8.85
CA GLN A 260 -9.59 -17.74 -7.55
C GLN A 260 -10.27 -16.39 -7.37
N GLN A 261 -11.19 -16.26 -6.39
CA GLN A 261 -11.88 -14.99 -6.17
C GLN A 261 -11.04 -14.09 -5.28
N ILE A 262 -10.91 -12.82 -5.68
CA ILE A 262 -10.17 -11.79 -4.94
C ILE A 262 -11.06 -10.59 -4.68
N ARG A 263 -10.86 -9.96 -3.53
CA ARG A 263 -11.43 -8.65 -3.23
C ARG A 263 -10.39 -7.78 -2.53
N MET A 264 -10.56 -6.48 -2.66
CA MET A 264 -9.75 -5.48 -1.97
C MET A 264 -10.60 -4.25 -1.71
N SER A 265 -10.16 -3.43 -0.76
CA SER A 265 -10.78 -2.14 -0.49
C SER A 265 -9.73 -1.04 -0.47
N SER A 266 -10.11 0.14 -0.96
CA SER A 266 -9.29 1.35 -0.89
C SER A 266 -10.06 2.46 -0.20
N GLN A 267 -9.33 3.40 0.40
CA GLN A 267 -9.89 4.56 1.06
C GLN A 267 -9.20 5.83 0.59
N ASP A 268 -10.00 6.86 0.33
CA ASP A 268 -9.52 8.16 -0.08
C ASP A 268 -10.52 9.28 0.23
N LEU A 269 -10.05 10.53 0.21
CA LEU A 269 -10.86 11.73 0.41
C LEU A 269 -10.52 12.78 -0.67
N PRO A 270 -11.39 13.00 -1.67
CA PRO A 270 -12.84 12.77 -1.60
C PRO A 270 -13.31 11.42 -2.13
N SER A 271 -12.67 10.85 -3.14
CA SER A 271 -13.15 9.65 -3.84
C SER A 271 -11.99 8.71 -4.20
N PRO A 272 -12.06 7.42 -3.85
CA PRO A 272 -11.04 6.46 -4.26
C PRO A 272 -11.00 6.21 -5.79
N PRO A 273 -9.96 5.52 -6.30
CA PRO A 273 -9.87 5.15 -7.71
C PRO A 273 -11.13 4.46 -8.24
N ALA A 274 -11.61 4.85 -9.42
CA ALA A 274 -12.79 4.22 -10.03
C ALA A 274 -12.54 2.74 -10.42
N SER A 275 -11.29 2.41 -10.71
CA SER A 275 -10.82 1.06 -11.03
C SER A 275 -9.38 0.89 -10.53
N LEU A 276 -9.00 -0.36 -10.27
CA LEU A 276 -7.63 -0.75 -9.95
C LEU A 276 -7.15 -1.77 -10.98
N ASP A 277 -5.93 -1.61 -11.46
CA ASP A 277 -5.25 -2.60 -12.29
C ASP A 277 -4.43 -3.52 -11.38
N MET A 278 -4.88 -4.77 -11.25
CA MET A 278 -4.18 -5.81 -10.53
C MET A 278 -3.21 -6.51 -11.50
N HIS A 279 -1.92 -6.38 -11.22
CA HIS A 279 -0.88 -7.08 -11.96
C HIS A 279 -0.54 -8.38 -11.27
N LEU A 280 -0.62 -9.48 -12.00
CA LEU A 280 -0.53 -10.85 -11.50
C LEU A 280 0.57 -11.64 -12.20
N TRP A 281 1.43 -12.29 -11.41
CA TRP A 281 2.39 -13.28 -11.88
C TRP A 281 2.16 -14.61 -11.17
N VAL A 282 2.05 -15.70 -11.93
CA VAL A 282 1.88 -17.06 -11.43
C VAL A 282 3.07 -17.87 -11.92
N GLU A 283 3.90 -18.39 -11.02
CA GLU A 283 5.19 -19.00 -11.35
C GLU A 283 5.09 -20.04 -12.48
N HIS A 284 4.18 -21.01 -12.40
CA HIS A 284 4.10 -22.05 -13.43
C HIS A 284 3.24 -21.73 -14.65
N ASP A 285 2.75 -20.49 -14.78
CA ASP A 285 2.02 -20.01 -15.97
C ASP A 285 2.77 -18.88 -16.70
N HIS A 286 3.36 -17.96 -15.95
CA HIS A 286 3.89 -16.69 -16.47
C HIS A 286 5.43 -16.61 -16.47
N ASP A 287 6.15 -17.45 -15.72
CA ASP A 287 7.62 -17.51 -15.71
C ASP A 287 8.14 -18.00 -17.07
N ALA A 288 8.40 -17.05 -17.97
CA ALA A 288 8.73 -17.33 -19.35
C ALA A 288 10.20 -17.75 -19.49
N ASN A 289 11.04 -17.29 -18.58
CA ASN A 289 12.49 -17.51 -18.59
C ASN A 289 12.92 -18.71 -17.70
N LEU A 290 12.01 -19.20 -16.84
CA LEU A 290 12.15 -20.33 -15.91
C LEU A 290 13.21 -20.10 -14.81
N ASP A 291 13.35 -18.87 -14.34
CA ASP A 291 14.26 -18.53 -13.24
C ASP A 291 13.57 -18.42 -11.86
N GLY A 292 12.24 -18.54 -11.82
CA GLY A 292 11.44 -18.47 -10.60
C GLY A 292 11.33 -17.08 -10.00
N LEU A 293 11.62 -16.03 -10.78
CA LEU A 293 11.51 -14.63 -10.38
C LEU A 293 10.49 -13.90 -11.26
N PRO A 294 9.61 -13.06 -10.68
CA PRO A 294 8.67 -12.29 -11.47
C PRO A 294 9.37 -11.09 -12.14
N ASP A 295 9.54 -11.18 -13.45
CA ASP A 295 10.02 -10.06 -14.27
C ASP A 295 8.84 -9.15 -14.69
N ALA A 296 9.12 -7.85 -14.87
CA ALA A 296 8.07 -6.86 -15.16
C ALA A 296 7.27 -7.14 -16.44
N ASP A 297 7.85 -7.81 -17.43
CA ASP A 297 7.19 -8.20 -18.68
C ASP A 297 6.41 -9.52 -18.60
N GLU A 298 6.48 -10.22 -17.47
CA GLU A 298 5.76 -11.48 -17.22
C GLU A 298 4.43 -11.29 -16.50
N TYR A 299 4.21 -10.15 -15.84
CA TYR A 299 2.93 -9.85 -15.20
C TYR A 299 1.81 -9.68 -16.23
N ILE A 300 0.65 -10.27 -15.94
CA ILE A 300 -0.60 -9.98 -16.65
C ILE A 300 -1.43 -8.97 -15.85
N THR A 301 -2.20 -8.13 -16.53
CA THR A 301 -3.05 -7.12 -15.87
C THR A 301 -4.51 -7.52 -15.89
N ILE A 302 -5.17 -7.40 -14.74
CA ILE A 302 -6.61 -7.62 -14.54
C ILE A 302 -7.18 -6.34 -13.94
N THR A 303 -8.01 -5.62 -14.70
CA THR A 303 -8.72 -4.44 -14.22
C THR A 303 -9.91 -4.83 -13.35
N LEU A 304 -9.98 -4.23 -12.16
CA LEU A 304 -11.03 -4.42 -11.17
C LEU A 304 -11.83 -3.13 -11.02
N ASP A 305 -13.12 -3.18 -11.35
CA ASP A 305 -14.01 -2.04 -11.22
C ASP A 305 -14.42 -1.84 -9.74
N GLY A 306 -14.39 -0.59 -9.28
CA GLY A 306 -14.89 -0.21 -7.96
C GLY A 306 -16.41 -0.16 -7.91
N ASP A 307 -16.97 -0.31 -6.72
CA ASP A 307 -18.40 -0.08 -6.46
C ASP A 307 -18.84 1.40 -6.57
N GLY A 308 -17.86 2.32 -6.69
CA GLY A 308 -18.08 3.76 -6.83
C GLY A 308 -18.48 4.45 -5.52
N GLU A 309 -18.34 3.76 -4.39
CA GLU A 309 -18.63 4.32 -3.07
C GLU A 309 -17.45 5.15 -2.54
N ALA A 310 -17.77 6.12 -1.67
CA ALA A 310 -16.79 6.99 -1.03
C ALA A 310 -17.17 7.19 0.46
N PRO A 311 -16.20 7.31 1.38
CA PRO A 311 -14.75 7.42 1.16
C PRO A 311 -14.03 6.07 0.99
N THR A 312 -14.75 4.96 0.97
CA THR A 312 -14.17 3.62 0.82
C THR A 312 -14.87 2.88 -0.30
N ALA A 313 -14.08 2.41 -1.26
CA ALA A 313 -14.53 1.66 -2.41
C ALA A 313 -14.08 0.20 -2.29
N ASN A 314 -14.92 -0.72 -2.78
CA ASN A 314 -14.60 -2.14 -2.84
C ASN A 314 -14.42 -2.59 -4.29
N TYR A 315 -13.42 -3.44 -4.51
CA TYR A 315 -13.09 -4.01 -5.80
C TYR A 315 -13.10 -5.53 -5.67
N SER A 316 -13.58 -6.22 -6.70
CA SER A 316 -13.60 -7.68 -6.72
C SER A 316 -13.32 -8.19 -8.12
N GLY A 317 -12.66 -9.35 -8.21
CA GLY A 317 -12.40 -10.03 -9.46
C GLY A 317 -12.08 -11.49 -9.26
N ASP A 318 -11.68 -12.14 -10.33
CA ASP A 318 -11.23 -13.52 -10.30
C ASP A 318 -9.98 -13.68 -11.18
N TYR A 319 -9.09 -14.59 -10.78
CA TYR A 319 -7.92 -14.97 -11.56
C TYR A 319 -7.70 -16.49 -11.56
N ASN A 320 -6.69 -16.96 -12.29
CA ASN A 320 -6.36 -18.37 -12.40
C ASN A 320 -4.91 -18.60 -11.98
N ASP A 321 -4.70 -19.37 -10.92
CA ASP A 321 -3.39 -19.84 -10.48
C ASP A 321 -3.26 -21.37 -10.51
N TYR A 322 -4.20 -22.05 -11.19
CA TYR A 322 -4.28 -23.52 -11.28
C TYR A 322 -3.04 -24.18 -11.88
N ALA A 323 -2.21 -23.43 -12.62
CA ALA A 323 -0.93 -23.93 -13.13
C ALA A 323 0.00 -24.42 -11.99
N ASN A 324 -0.17 -23.89 -10.78
CA ASN A 324 0.56 -24.31 -9.59
C ASN A 324 -0.01 -25.58 -8.93
N GLU A 325 -1.08 -26.19 -9.46
CA GLU A 325 -1.67 -27.41 -8.88
C GLU A 325 -0.66 -28.56 -8.79
N GLY A 326 -0.47 -29.08 -7.57
CA GLY A 326 0.45 -30.18 -7.29
C GLY A 326 1.92 -29.77 -7.28
N LEU A 327 2.20 -28.46 -7.37
CA LEU A 327 3.51 -27.83 -7.25
C LEU A 327 3.51 -26.86 -6.06
N GLU A 328 4.67 -26.31 -5.72
CA GLU A 328 4.86 -25.30 -4.65
C GLU A 328 5.17 -23.95 -5.30
N GLY A 329 4.30 -23.51 -6.20
CA GLY A 329 4.53 -22.32 -7.02
C GLY A 329 4.11 -21.04 -6.31
N LYS A 330 4.80 -19.94 -6.59
CA LYS A 330 4.48 -18.62 -6.04
C LYS A 330 3.51 -17.86 -6.91
N VAL A 331 2.82 -16.92 -6.27
CA VAL A 331 1.99 -15.92 -6.93
C VAL A 331 2.36 -14.55 -6.38
N SER A 332 2.73 -13.63 -7.26
CA SER A 332 3.08 -12.24 -6.92
C SER A 332 2.03 -11.30 -7.48
N ILE A 333 1.60 -10.35 -6.67
CA ILE A 333 0.56 -9.38 -7.02
C ILE A 333 1.01 -7.98 -6.63
N TRP A 334 0.86 -7.02 -7.53
CA TRP A 334 0.94 -5.60 -7.23
C TRP A 334 -0.23 -4.86 -7.87
N ILE A 335 -0.59 -3.71 -7.29
CA ILE A 335 -1.79 -2.96 -7.64
C ILE A 335 -1.39 -1.59 -8.17
N GLU A 336 -1.99 -1.20 -9.30
CA GLU A 336 -1.88 0.13 -9.87
C GLU A 336 -3.26 0.79 -9.88
N GLY A 337 -3.31 2.08 -9.62
CA GLY A 337 -4.56 2.83 -9.63
C GLY A 337 -4.32 4.29 -9.32
N TYR A 338 -5.18 5.14 -9.86
CA TYR A 338 -5.13 6.58 -9.64
C TYR A 338 -6.52 7.07 -9.28
N ASP A 339 -6.60 8.00 -8.33
CA ASP A 339 -7.83 8.74 -8.06
C ASP A 339 -8.16 9.69 -9.24
N LEU A 340 -9.23 10.48 -9.10
CA LEU A 340 -9.62 11.46 -10.13
C LEU A 340 -8.61 12.62 -10.25
N ALA A 341 -7.89 12.93 -9.17
CA ALA A 341 -6.84 13.94 -9.12
C ALA A 341 -5.50 13.49 -9.71
N GLY A 342 -5.35 12.18 -9.98
CA GLY A 342 -4.14 11.56 -10.49
C GLY A 342 -3.15 11.15 -9.39
N ASN A 343 -3.56 11.08 -8.12
CA ASN A 343 -2.72 10.56 -7.05
C ASN A 343 -2.67 9.01 -7.12
N PRO A 344 -1.48 8.39 -7.07
CA PRO A 344 -1.34 6.94 -7.17
C PRO A 344 -1.71 6.24 -5.86
N ILE A 345 -2.26 5.03 -5.96
CA ILE A 345 -2.40 4.14 -4.81
C ILE A 345 -1.06 3.50 -4.44
N ASP A 346 -0.80 3.34 -3.15
CA ASP A 346 0.33 2.55 -2.67
C ASP A 346 0.02 1.06 -2.79
N GLY A 347 0.35 0.48 -3.95
CA GLY A 347 0.09 -0.91 -4.31
C GLY A 347 1.31 -1.70 -4.76
N GLY A 348 2.53 -1.18 -4.52
CA GLY A 348 3.78 -1.83 -4.89
C GLY A 348 4.16 -1.72 -6.37
N GLY A 349 4.96 -2.67 -6.85
CA GLY A 349 5.50 -2.74 -8.20
C GLY A 349 6.04 -4.13 -8.55
N PRO A 350 6.63 -4.31 -9.74
CA PRO A 350 7.09 -5.63 -10.20
C PRO A 350 8.28 -6.15 -9.38
N GLY A 351 8.29 -7.47 -9.14
CA GLY A 351 9.34 -8.17 -8.39
C GLY A 351 8.96 -8.44 -6.93
N PHE A 352 9.42 -9.57 -6.37
CA PHE A 352 9.19 -9.96 -4.96
C PHE A 352 9.64 -8.93 -3.90
N ASP A 353 10.54 -8.01 -4.26
CA ASP A 353 11.03 -6.98 -3.34
C ASP A 353 10.13 -5.73 -3.33
N ASN A 354 9.25 -5.57 -4.32
CA ASN A 354 8.44 -4.36 -4.52
C ASN A 354 6.94 -4.63 -4.59
N ASP A 355 6.52 -5.88 -4.74
CA ASP A 355 5.12 -6.23 -4.93
C ASP A 355 4.28 -5.96 -3.68
N GLN A 356 2.96 -5.99 -3.85
CA GLN A 356 2.04 -5.80 -2.73
C GLN A 356 2.00 -7.04 -1.84
N VAL A 357 2.04 -8.22 -2.47
CA VAL A 357 2.06 -9.51 -1.79
C VAL A 357 2.63 -10.60 -2.68
N THR A 358 3.40 -11.49 -2.07
CA THR A 358 3.74 -12.81 -2.63
C THR A 358 3.23 -13.93 -1.74
N TYR A 359 2.31 -14.76 -2.24
CA TYR A 359 1.84 -15.93 -1.50
C TYR A 359 2.26 -17.24 -2.19
N VAL A 360 2.27 -18.35 -1.45
CA VAL A 360 2.54 -19.69 -2.00
C VAL A 360 1.24 -20.36 -2.43
N SER A 361 1.11 -20.69 -3.71
CA SER A 361 -0.05 -21.41 -4.25
C SER A 361 0.25 -22.91 -4.31
N MET A 362 -0.36 -23.69 -3.42
CA MET A 362 -0.17 -25.14 -3.40
C MET A 362 -1.33 -25.91 -2.75
N THR A 363 -1.41 -27.21 -2.99
CA THR A 363 -2.53 -28.02 -2.46
C THR A 363 -2.48 -28.10 -0.93
N SER A 364 -3.65 -28.02 -0.28
CA SER A 364 -3.81 -28.24 1.16
C SER A 364 -3.34 -29.64 1.61
N LYS A 365 -2.72 -29.70 2.78
CA LYS A 365 -2.06 -30.87 3.37
C LYS A 365 -2.49 -30.98 4.82
N THR A 366 -2.76 -32.20 5.24
CA THR A 366 -3.26 -32.40 6.60
C THR A 366 -2.14 -32.29 7.63
N PRO A 367 -2.32 -31.50 8.69
CA PRO A 367 -1.36 -31.42 9.78
C PRO A 367 -1.17 -32.76 10.49
N VAL A 368 0.04 -32.97 11.01
CA VAL A 368 0.39 -34.18 11.77
C VAL A 368 1.22 -33.84 13.00
N ILE A 369 0.70 -34.18 14.17
CA ILE A 369 1.52 -34.32 15.38
C ILE A 369 2.23 -35.67 15.33
N ARG A 370 3.56 -35.65 15.39
CA ARG A 370 4.44 -36.83 15.36
C ARG A 370 4.74 -37.35 16.75
N ASN A 371 5.23 -36.48 17.62
CA ASN A 371 5.68 -36.84 18.94
C ASN A 371 5.23 -35.83 19.98
N PHE A 372 5.03 -36.31 21.20
CA PHE A 372 4.78 -35.49 22.37
C PHE A 372 5.63 -35.99 23.54
N PHE A 373 6.38 -35.06 24.12
CA PHE A 373 7.26 -35.27 25.25
C PHE A 373 6.94 -34.29 26.37
N ILE A 374 7.38 -34.64 27.57
CA ILE A 374 7.38 -33.76 28.73
C ILE A 374 8.81 -33.66 29.20
N GLU A 375 9.34 -32.44 29.26
CA GLU A 375 10.66 -32.13 29.81
C GLU A 375 10.50 -31.42 31.17
N ASP A 376 11.43 -31.67 32.10
CA ASP A 376 11.52 -30.88 33.32
C ASP A 376 12.09 -29.47 33.04
N SER A 377 12.07 -28.58 34.04
CA SER A 377 12.67 -27.24 33.95
C SER A 377 14.18 -27.18 33.61
N ARG A 378 14.86 -28.33 33.52
CA ARG A 378 16.28 -28.46 33.16
C ARG A 378 16.47 -29.10 31.77
N GLY A 379 15.39 -29.36 31.03
CA GLY A 379 15.40 -29.98 29.71
C GLY A 379 15.61 -31.50 29.73
N ASN A 380 15.41 -32.17 30.87
CA ASN A 380 15.45 -33.64 30.92
C ASN A 380 14.06 -34.19 30.57
N GLY A 381 13.99 -34.98 29.50
CA GLY A 381 12.77 -35.65 29.07
C GLY A 381 12.36 -36.79 30.02
N PHE A 382 11.05 -36.97 30.20
CA PHE A 382 10.49 -38.09 30.92
C PHE A 382 10.83 -39.42 30.24
N LEU A 383 10.97 -40.49 31.05
CA LEU A 383 11.25 -41.82 30.51
C LEU A 383 10.00 -42.45 29.89
N ASN A 384 10.23 -43.34 28.92
CA ASN A 384 9.16 -44.09 28.29
C ASN A 384 8.55 -45.11 29.25
N SER A 385 7.22 -45.30 29.23
CA SER A 385 6.53 -46.32 30.05
C SER A 385 6.99 -47.76 29.78
N ASN A 386 7.60 -48.00 28.61
CA ASN A 386 8.11 -49.29 28.15
C ASN A 386 9.61 -49.52 28.41
N GLU A 387 10.34 -48.55 28.94
CA GLU A 387 11.76 -48.71 29.31
C GLU A 387 11.90 -49.39 30.68
N LEU A 388 12.97 -50.17 30.87
CA LEU A 388 13.22 -50.93 32.11
C LEU A 388 13.32 -49.97 33.30
N GLN A 389 12.29 -49.97 34.16
CA GLN A 389 12.07 -49.10 35.32
C GLN A 389 13.01 -49.43 36.50
N TRP A 390 14.32 -49.54 36.29
CA TRP A 390 15.26 -49.66 37.42
C TRP A 390 15.35 -48.37 38.25
N ASP A 391 14.90 -47.25 37.68
CA ASP A 391 14.90 -45.89 38.23
C ASP A 391 13.45 -45.39 38.52
N GLY A 392 12.52 -46.31 38.83
CA GLY A 392 11.13 -46.06 39.27
C GLY A 392 10.27 -45.08 38.44
N THR A 393 9.15 -44.63 39.03
CA THR A 393 8.08 -43.89 38.32
C THR A 393 8.22 -42.37 38.43
N TRP A 394 9.18 -41.89 39.24
CA TRP A 394 9.38 -40.46 39.48
C TRP A 394 9.80 -39.68 38.24
N ASN A 395 10.44 -40.33 37.27
CA ASN A 395 10.86 -39.73 36.00
C ASN A 395 9.75 -39.74 34.93
N GLN A 396 8.49 -39.98 35.35
CA GLN A 396 7.25 -39.85 34.57
C GLN A 396 6.20 -39.01 35.32
N THR A 397 6.56 -38.48 36.50
CA THR A 397 5.64 -37.77 37.38
C THR A 397 5.84 -36.26 37.26
N MET A 398 4.77 -35.54 36.96
CA MET A 398 4.66 -34.10 37.20
C MET A 398 4.31 -33.87 38.67
N TYR A 399 5.26 -33.31 39.39
CA TYR A 399 5.10 -32.86 40.77
C TYR A 399 4.46 -31.48 40.83
N ALA A 400 3.46 -31.31 41.70
CA ALA A 400 2.76 -30.04 41.87
C ALA A 400 3.70 -28.86 42.18
N GLY A 401 3.40 -27.67 41.65
CA GLY A 401 4.20 -26.46 41.85
C GLY A 401 5.46 -26.35 40.97
N ASN A 402 5.95 -27.46 40.39
CA ASN A 402 7.09 -27.45 39.48
C ASN A 402 6.68 -27.07 38.06
N VAL A 403 7.65 -26.51 37.31
CA VAL A 403 7.49 -26.15 35.90
C VAL A 403 7.94 -27.32 35.02
N TYR A 404 7.11 -27.65 34.03
CA TYR A 404 7.37 -28.66 33.00
C TYR A 404 7.11 -28.07 31.61
N HIS A 405 7.83 -28.56 30.62
CA HIS A 405 7.70 -28.16 29.22
C HIS A 405 6.96 -29.24 28.44
N LEU A 406 5.86 -28.86 27.81
CA LEU A 406 5.07 -29.71 26.91
C LEU A 406 5.63 -29.55 25.50
N ILE A 407 6.37 -30.54 25.03
CA ILE A 407 7.08 -30.49 23.75
C ILE A 407 6.29 -31.30 22.72
N LEU A 408 5.78 -30.65 21.67
CA LEU A 408 5.16 -31.30 20.54
C LEU A 408 6.04 -31.16 19.31
N GLU A 409 6.38 -32.28 18.70
CA GLU A 409 6.94 -32.29 17.35
C GLU A 409 5.80 -32.51 16.37
N ALA A 410 5.57 -31.54 15.50
CA ALA A 410 4.50 -31.56 14.52
C ALA A 410 5.03 -31.17 13.15
N SER A 411 4.21 -31.43 12.14
CA SER A 411 4.47 -31.00 10.79
C SER A 411 3.19 -30.65 10.06
N ASP A 412 3.30 -29.65 9.22
CA ASP A 412 2.31 -29.30 8.23
C ASP A 412 3.07 -28.98 6.93
N ASP A 413 2.82 -29.73 5.86
CA ASP A 413 3.48 -29.49 4.58
C ASP A 413 3.08 -28.11 4.01
N ASN A 414 2.02 -27.45 4.52
CA ASN A 414 1.65 -26.06 4.22
C ASN A 414 2.37 -25.00 5.07
N GLY A 415 3.25 -25.43 5.97
CA GLY A 415 4.00 -24.56 6.85
C GLY A 415 3.29 -24.28 8.16
N TRP A 416 4.07 -23.95 9.19
CA TRP A 416 3.55 -23.73 10.54
C TRP A 416 2.56 -22.56 10.67
N ARG A 417 2.61 -21.58 9.74
CA ARG A 417 1.68 -20.44 9.73
C ARG A 417 0.27 -20.82 9.30
N ASP A 418 0.08 -21.96 8.65
CA ASP A 418 -1.23 -22.51 8.29
C ASP A 418 -2.01 -23.09 9.48
N VAL A 419 -1.31 -23.34 10.58
CA VAL A 419 -1.91 -23.96 11.75
C VAL A 419 -2.74 -22.93 12.51
N ASP A 420 -4.07 -23.10 12.50
CA ASP A 420 -5.02 -22.27 13.25
C ASP A 420 -4.78 -22.41 14.76
N PHE A 421 -4.82 -23.64 15.28
CA PHE A 421 -4.53 -23.89 16.69
C PHE A 421 -4.03 -25.30 17.00
N PHE A 422 -3.32 -25.41 18.12
CA PHE A 422 -3.10 -26.66 18.84
C PHE A 422 -4.05 -26.73 20.03
N LYS A 423 -4.59 -27.92 20.27
CA LYS A 423 -5.35 -28.22 21.47
C LYS A 423 -4.76 -29.44 22.16
N LEU A 424 -4.20 -29.21 23.33
CA LEU A 424 -3.77 -30.23 24.26
C LEU A 424 -4.84 -30.42 25.31
N ASN A 425 -5.11 -31.67 25.65
CA ASN A 425 -5.88 -32.03 26.82
C ASN A 425 -5.06 -33.04 27.61
N LEU A 426 -4.53 -32.60 28.76
CA LEU A 426 -3.61 -33.41 29.56
C LEU A 426 -4.32 -34.49 30.40
N ASP A 427 -5.62 -34.34 30.64
CA ASP A 427 -6.39 -35.28 31.46
C ASP A 427 -7.84 -35.46 30.97
N LYS A 428 -8.30 -36.71 30.97
CA LYS A 428 -9.70 -37.12 30.76
C LYS A 428 -10.26 -37.92 31.94
N THR A 429 -9.57 -37.95 33.07
CA THR A 429 -10.08 -38.61 34.26
C THR A 429 -11.28 -37.85 34.79
N THR A 430 -12.17 -38.59 35.46
CA THR A 430 -13.29 -37.98 36.17
C THR A 430 -12.91 -37.75 37.62
N ASP A 431 -13.36 -36.64 38.19
CA ASP A 431 -13.32 -36.38 39.63
C ASP A 431 -14.13 -37.43 40.42
N ALA A 432 -14.17 -37.29 41.75
CA ALA A 432 -14.90 -38.21 42.63
C ALA A 432 -16.42 -38.20 42.38
N GLU A 433 -16.93 -37.15 41.72
CA GLU A 433 -18.32 -36.90 41.36
C GLU A 433 -18.67 -37.31 39.92
N GLY A 434 -17.68 -37.78 39.13
CA GLY A 434 -17.88 -38.24 37.75
C GLY A 434 -17.77 -37.16 36.67
N LYS A 435 -17.31 -35.94 37.00
CA LYS A 435 -17.08 -34.85 36.05
C LYS A 435 -15.68 -34.96 35.46
N VAL A 436 -15.55 -34.79 34.14
CA VAL A 436 -14.25 -34.80 33.46
C VAL A 436 -13.39 -33.62 33.92
N GLN A 437 -12.16 -33.92 34.34
CA GLN A 437 -11.13 -32.95 34.67
C GLN A 437 -10.52 -32.44 33.37
N ASP A 438 -11.16 -31.47 32.72
CA ASP A 438 -10.71 -30.94 31.43
C ASP A 438 -9.47 -30.03 31.61
N MET A 439 -8.27 -30.61 31.49
CA MET A 439 -7.01 -29.88 31.44
C MET A 439 -6.69 -29.43 30.02
N ASN A 440 -7.52 -28.55 29.47
CA ASN A 440 -7.34 -28.04 28.10
C ASN A 440 -6.32 -26.91 28.06
N ILE A 441 -5.41 -26.98 27.08
CA ILE A 441 -4.45 -25.95 26.73
C ILE A 441 -4.63 -25.68 25.24
N TRP A 442 -4.73 -24.41 24.90
CA TRP A 442 -4.82 -23.93 23.53
C TRP A 442 -3.59 -23.11 23.19
N TYR A 443 -3.09 -23.27 21.97
CA TYR A 443 -2.02 -22.45 21.42
C TYR A 443 -2.36 -22.03 20.00
N TYR A 444 -2.22 -20.73 19.70
CA TYR A 444 -2.51 -20.12 18.42
C TYR A 444 -1.22 -19.59 17.80
N PRO A 445 -0.64 -20.30 16.80
CA PRO A 445 0.64 -19.94 16.22
C PRO A 445 0.69 -18.54 15.62
N ARG A 446 -0.39 -18.10 14.95
CA ARG A 446 -0.43 -16.80 14.25
C ARG A 446 -0.24 -15.60 15.19
N ASN A 447 -0.82 -15.69 16.39
CA ASN A 447 -0.75 -14.66 17.41
C ASN A 447 0.30 -14.98 18.50
N GLN A 448 0.91 -16.17 18.45
CA GLN A 448 1.84 -16.70 19.45
C GLN A 448 1.26 -16.65 20.87
N THR A 449 -0.03 -16.96 21.01
CA THR A 449 -0.72 -16.92 22.30
C THR A 449 -1.11 -18.31 22.75
N ALA A 450 -0.92 -18.58 24.04
CA ALA A 450 -1.44 -19.77 24.70
C ALA A 450 -2.42 -19.38 25.80
N TRP A 451 -3.45 -20.19 26.00
CA TRP A 451 -4.35 -20.00 27.13
C TRP A 451 -4.95 -21.33 27.60
N THR A 452 -5.42 -21.32 28.83
CA THR A 452 -6.09 -22.45 29.48
C THR A 452 -7.23 -21.92 30.36
N ASP A 453 -8.34 -22.65 30.39
CA ASP A 453 -9.45 -22.45 31.33
C ASP A 453 -9.41 -23.45 32.49
N SER A 454 -8.37 -24.29 32.56
CA SER A 454 -8.23 -25.31 33.58
C SER A 454 -7.89 -24.69 34.94
N PRO A 455 -8.61 -25.07 36.02
CA PRO A 455 -8.30 -24.61 37.37
C PRO A 455 -7.20 -25.45 38.06
N HIS A 456 -6.46 -26.25 37.28
CA HIS A 456 -5.52 -27.26 37.78
C HIS A 456 -4.11 -27.09 37.22
N LEU A 457 -3.92 -26.15 36.30
CA LEU A 457 -2.64 -25.81 35.74
C LEU A 457 -2.65 -24.34 35.34
N GLU A 458 -1.46 -23.76 35.30
CA GLU A 458 -1.21 -22.46 34.69
C GLU A 458 -0.16 -22.60 33.59
N ILE A 459 -0.27 -21.74 32.58
CA ILE A 459 0.77 -21.58 31.56
C ILE A 459 1.78 -20.57 32.11
N VAL A 460 3.05 -20.93 32.09
CA VAL A 460 4.11 -20.06 32.59
C VAL A 460 4.53 -19.12 31.46
N ASP A 461 4.36 -17.81 31.68
CA ASP A 461 4.84 -16.77 30.77
C ASP A 461 5.37 -15.60 31.61
N ASP A 462 6.69 -15.48 31.71
CA ASP A 462 7.37 -14.43 32.49
C ASP A 462 8.16 -13.44 31.62
N GLY A 463 7.98 -13.51 30.30
CA GLY A 463 8.69 -12.71 29.31
C GLY A 463 10.12 -13.19 28.99
N VAL A 464 10.64 -14.18 29.71
CA VAL A 464 11.91 -14.87 29.40
C VAL A 464 11.65 -16.32 28.99
N VAL A 465 10.72 -16.97 29.68
CA VAL A 465 10.21 -18.31 29.40
C VAL A 465 8.72 -18.17 29.11
N GLY A 466 8.30 -18.70 27.97
CA GLY A 466 6.90 -18.66 27.54
C GLY A 466 6.62 -19.66 26.42
N PRO A 467 5.34 -19.84 26.07
CA PRO A 467 4.94 -20.69 24.94
C PRO A 467 5.61 -20.24 23.65
N SER A 468 6.21 -21.17 22.90
CA SER A 468 6.95 -20.83 21.68
C SER A 468 6.90 -21.92 20.62
N MET A 469 6.98 -21.49 19.36
CA MET A 469 7.19 -22.35 18.20
C MET A 469 8.65 -22.23 17.73
N LEU A 470 9.28 -23.36 17.47
CA LEU A 470 10.70 -23.47 17.18
C LEU A 470 10.93 -24.39 15.98
N THR A 471 12.09 -24.27 15.33
CA THR A 471 12.55 -25.26 14.36
C THR A 471 12.86 -26.59 15.05
N MET A 472 13.03 -27.67 14.30
CA MET A 472 13.44 -28.98 14.85
C MET A 472 14.80 -28.94 15.56
N GLU A 473 15.66 -27.94 15.27
CA GLU A 473 16.93 -27.66 15.95
C GLU A 473 16.76 -26.80 17.21
N LYS A 474 15.53 -26.53 17.66
CA LYS A 474 15.20 -25.64 18.78
C LYS A 474 15.68 -24.19 18.55
N THR A 475 15.55 -23.69 17.32
CA THR A 475 15.87 -22.29 16.96
C THR A 475 14.62 -21.50 16.55
N ALA A 476 14.76 -20.19 16.29
CA ALA A 476 13.64 -19.34 15.90
C ALA A 476 13.06 -19.75 14.53
N LEU A 477 11.75 -19.87 14.46
CA LEU A 477 11.00 -20.21 13.26
C LEU A 477 10.75 -18.93 12.43
N ILE A 478 11.58 -18.70 11.41
CA ILE A 478 11.57 -17.45 10.62
C ILE A 478 10.78 -17.63 9.33
N ASP A 479 11.00 -18.74 8.62
CA ASP A 479 10.27 -19.06 7.39
C ASP A 479 8.84 -19.46 7.73
N PRO A 480 7.81 -18.73 7.26
CA PRO A 480 6.41 -19.08 7.52
C PRO A 480 5.99 -20.43 6.92
N PHE A 481 6.72 -20.90 5.90
CA PHE A 481 6.45 -22.13 5.17
C PHE A 481 7.26 -23.33 5.68
N GLU A 482 8.01 -23.17 6.78
CA GLU A 482 8.73 -24.30 7.40
C GLU A 482 7.75 -25.39 7.82
N ALA A 483 7.91 -26.58 7.22
CA ALA A 483 6.96 -27.67 7.37
C ALA A 483 7.09 -28.43 8.70
N ASP A 484 8.30 -28.45 9.28
CA ASP A 484 8.63 -29.22 10.46
C ASP A 484 8.95 -28.30 11.66
N PHE A 485 8.20 -28.46 12.76
CA PHE A 485 8.31 -27.52 13.88
C PHE A 485 8.05 -28.18 15.24
N ILE A 486 8.52 -27.49 16.27
CA ILE A 486 8.36 -27.84 17.67
C ILE A 486 7.49 -26.78 18.35
N LEU A 487 6.45 -27.19 19.06
CA LEU A 487 5.73 -26.36 20.00
C LEU A 487 6.19 -26.69 21.43
N ASP A 488 6.68 -25.69 22.15
CA ASP A 488 7.04 -25.78 23.57
C ASP A 488 6.08 -24.93 24.40
N ILE A 489 5.31 -25.57 25.29
CA ILE A 489 4.44 -24.88 26.24
C ILE A 489 4.91 -25.17 27.67
N PRO A 490 5.53 -24.20 28.37
CA PRO A 490 5.86 -24.33 29.77
C PRO A 490 4.59 -24.19 30.63
N ILE A 491 4.37 -25.15 31.52
CA ILE A 491 3.23 -25.19 32.43
C ILE A 491 3.67 -25.43 33.87
N ARG A 492 2.83 -25.02 34.82
CA ARG A 492 2.93 -25.40 36.22
C ARG A 492 1.62 -26.09 36.63
N ILE A 493 1.74 -27.29 37.20
CA ILE A 493 0.59 -28.05 37.69
C ILE A 493 0.27 -27.63 39.12
N ASP A 494 -1.01 -27.44 39.44
CA ASP A 494 -1.46 -27.04 40.77
C ASP A 494 -1.40 -28.18 41.82
N TRP A 495 -1.44 -27.77 43.08
CA TRP A 495 -1.52 -28.66 44.23
C TRP A 495 -2.96 -29.12 44.48
N GLY A 496 -3.14 -30.33 45.02
CA GLY A 496 -4.44 -30.81 45.51
C GLY A 496 -5.39 -31.29 44.43
N ILE A 497 -4.90 -31.75 43.28
CA ILE A 497 -5.78 -32.22 42.20
C ILE A 497 -6.34 -33.61 42.52
N VAL A 498 -7.64 -33.66 42.76
CA VAL A 498 -8.32 -34.87 43.22
C VAL A 498 -8.47 -35.87 42.06
N GLY A 499 -8.09 -37.12 42.33
CA GLY A 499 -8.36 -38.25 41.45
C GLY A 499 -7.27 -38.58 40.44
N MET A 500 -6.14 -37.89 40.45
CA MET A 500 -5.02 -38.12 39.52
C MET A 500 -3.83 -38.89 40.13
N ASP A 501 -3.71 -38.90 41.46
CA ASP A 501 -2.60 -39.55 42.16
C ASP A 501 -2.49 -41.05 41.79
N GLY A 502 -1.27 -41.45 41.42
CA GLY A 502 -0.91 -42.83 41.09
C GLY A 502 -1.51 -43.41 39.79
N LYS A 503 -2.08 -42.58 38.92
CA LYS A 503 -2.64 -43.01 37.61
C LYS A 503 -1.69 -42.67 36.46
N ASP A 504 -1.63 -43.57 35.49
CA ASP A 504 -1.02 -43.32 34.19
C ASP A 504 -2.00 -42.54 33.32
N ILE A 505 -1.61 -41.33 32.91
CA ILE A 505 -2.47 -40.38 32.19
C ILE A 505 -1.94 -40.21 30.77
N GLN A 506 -2.79 -40.53 29.81
CA GLN A 506 -2.49 -40.33 28.39
C GLN A 506 -3.21 -39.07 27.88
N PRO A 507 -2.46 -38.06 27.41
CA PRO A 507 -3.04 -36.83 26.89
C PRO A 507 -3.72 -37.06 25.53
N LYS A 508 -4.65 -36.17 25.19
CA LYS A 508 -5.24 -36.06 23.85
C LYS A 508 -4.67 -34.83 23.16
N LEU A 509 -4.10 -35.03 21.98
CA LEU A 509 -3.42 -33.99 21.21
C LEU A 509 -4.18 -33.77 19.91
N GLN A 510 -4.50 -32.52 19.61
CA GLN A 510 -5.24 -32.13 18.42
C GLN A 510 -4.61 -30.90 17.79
N MET A 511 -4.77 -30.77 16.48
CA MET A 511 -4.21 -29.70 15.67
C MET A 511 -5.23 -29.36 14.59
N GLN A 512 -5.54 -28.08 14.45
CA GLN A 512 -6.44 -27.55 13.43
C GLN A 512 -5.61 -26.70 12.50
N ASP A 513 -5.72 -27.00 11.21
CA ASP A 513 -5.27 -26.16 10.10
C ASP A 513 -6.48 -25.34 9.62
N LEU A 514 -6.26 -24.19 8.98
CA LEU A 514 -7.29 -23.34 8.40
C LEU A 514 -8.22 -24.06 7.40
N ASP A 515 -7.72 -25.04 6.63
CA ASP A 515 -8.48 -25.71 5.56
C ASP A 515 -8.91 -27.13 5.88
N ASN A 516 -8.11 -27.88 6.66
CA ASN A 516 -8.39 -29.28 6.92
C ASN A 516 -9.27 -29.52 8.15
N PRO A 517 -10.03 -30.63 8.19
CA PRO A 517 -10.72 -31.05 9.40
C PRO A 517 -9.74 -31.29 10.57
N LEU A 518 -10.20 -30.99 11.80
CA LEU A 518 -9.45 -31.18 13.05
C LEU A 518 -8.69 -32.51 13.11
N TYR A 519 -7.37 -32.44 13.08
CA TYR A 519 -6.50 -33.60 13.29
C TYR A 519 -6.49 -33.99 14.77
N THR A 520 -6.54 -35.31 15.03
CA THR A 520 -6.41 -35.87 16.38
C THR A 520 -5.37 -36.97 16.34
N MET A 521 -4.33 -36.83 17.15
CA MET A 521 -3.28 -37.83 17.26
C MET A 521 -3.83 -39.11 17.89
N LEU A 522 -3.61 -40.24 17.23
CA LEU A 522 -4.01 -41.56 17.72
C LEU A 522 -2.85 -42.24 18.43
N SER A 523 -3.15 -42.90 19.56
CA SER A 523 -2.22 -43.74 20.30
C SER A 523 -1.90 -45.02 19.52
N GLY A 524 -0.64 -45.49 19.59
CA GLY A 524 -0.21 -46.77 19.01
C GLY A 524 0.07 -46.75 17.50
N VAL A 525 0.17 -45.57 16.88
CA VAL A 525 0.60 -45.42 15.48
C VAL A 525 2.13 -45.64 15.39
N PRO A 526 2.64 -46.55 14.55
CA PRO A 526 4.08 -46.78 14.40
C PRO A 526 4.84 -45.50 14.04
N GLY A 527 5.96 -45.24 14.72
CA GLY A 527 6.80 -44.05 14.48
C GLY A 527 6.29 -42.76 15.13
N ARG A 528 5.23 -42.84 15.94
CA ARG A 528 4.68 -41.71 16.70
C ARG A 528 4.69 -42.02 18.19
N TYR A 529 4.94 -41.02 19.02
CA TYR A 529 5.05 -41.19 20.46
C TYR A 529 4.17 -40.20 21.23
N ILE A 530 3.47 -40.70 22.26
CA ILE A 530 2.69 -39.88 23.19
C ILE A 530 3.18 -40.20 24.61
N GLN A 531 3.91 -39.26 25.22
CA GLN A 531 4.35 -39.39 26.61
C GLN A 531 3.14 -39.56 27.54
N THR A 532 3.17 -40.65 28.31
CA THR A 532 2.25 -40.88 29.43
C THR A 532 2.86 -40.26 30.67
N TRP A 533 2.03 -39.66 31.53
CA TRP A 533 2.51 -38.94 32.71
C TRP A 533 1.70 -39.29 33.96
N ARG A 534 2.22 -38.94 35.13
CA ARG A 534 1.57 -39.13 36.44
C ARG A 534 1.56 -37.83 37.22
N TYR A 535 0.65 -37.72 38.18
CA TYR A 535 0.58 -36.58 39.09
C TYR A 535 0.99 -36.97 40.51
N SER A 536 1.73 -36.10 41.20
CA SER A 536 1.96 -36.23 42.65
C SER A 536 2.08 -34.86 43.33
N ASP A 537 1.41 -34.72 44.47
CA ASP A 537 1.44 -33.54 45.33
C ASP A 537 1.78 -33.87 46.80
N GLY A 538 2.00 -35.15 47.09
CA GLY A 538 2.30 -35.61 48.44
C GLY A 538 3.71 -35.21 48.86
N ILE A 539 3.84 -34.29 49.83
CA ILE A 539 5.13 -33.92 50.43
C ILE A 539 5.35 -34.60 51.78
N GLN A 540 6.61 -34.91 52.08
CA GLN A 540 7.05 -35.32 53.40
C GLN A 540 7.98 -34.26 53.98
N LEU A 541 7.62 -33.76 55.17
CA LEU A 541 8.45 -32.81 55.89
C LEU A 541 9.55 -33.55 56.67
N ASP A 542 10.74 -32.96 56.71
CA ASP A 542 11.90 -33.53 57.38
C ASP A 542 11.86 -33.26 58.89
N PHE A 543 11.66 -34.32 59.65
CA PHE A 543 11.77 -34.33 61.11
C PHE A 543 12.94 -35.24 61.49
N ARG A 544 14.16 -34.68 61.51
CA ARG A 544 15.38 -35.42 61.84
C ARG A 544 16.17 -34.76 62.95
N THR A 545 16.88 -35.60 63.70
CA THR A 545 17.93 -35.16 64.61
C THR A 545 19.25 -35.18 63.85
N ASP A 546 19.88 -34.01 63.69
CA ASP A 546 21.26 -33.89 63.21
C ASP A 546 22.19 -34.08 64.41
N GLU A 547 22.57 -35.33 64.66
CA GLU A 547 23.44 -35.73 65.77
C GLU A 547 24.86 -35.15 65.64
N VAL A 548 25.32 -34.84 64.42
CA VAL A 548 26.67 -34.31 64.16
C VAL A 548 26.78 -32.86 64.57
N ASN A 549 25.76 -32.05 64.27
CA ASN A 549 25.71 -30.65 64.66
C ASN A 549 24.91 -30.41 65.96
N ASN A 550 24.37 -31.47 66.57
CA ASN A 550 23.49 -31.42 67.75
C ASN A 550 22.29 -30.47 67.54
N LEU A 551 21.66 -30.54 66.36
CA LEU A 551 20.51 -29.73 65.96
C LEU A 551 19.29 -30.61 65.68
N MET A 552 18.10 -30.07 65.88
CA MET A 552 16.86 -30.68 65.41
C MET A 552 16.44 -29.98 64.12
N VAL A 553 16.38 -30.72 63.02
CA VAL A 553 15.78 -30.23 61.77
C VAL A 553 14.28 -30.45 61.91
N THR A 554 13.56 -29.35 62.11
CA THR A 554 12.10 -29.34 62.15
C THR A 554 11.61 -28.19 61.27
N PRO A 555 10.57 -28.41 60.45
CA PRO A 555 9.88 -27.31 59.80
C PRO A 555 9.28 -26.37 60.84
N MET A 556 9.25 -25.08 60.50
CA MET A 556 8.63 -24.01 61.25
C MET A 556 7.40 -23.54 60.49
N PHE A 557 6.28 -23.45 61.19
CA PHE A 557 5.03 -22.92 60.64
C PHE A 557 4.80 -21.50 61.16
N THR A 558 4.20 -20.65 60.36
CA THR A 558 3.80 -19.29 60.73
C THR A 558 2.47 -18.95 60.10
N ASP A 559 1.56 -18.42 60.90
CA ASP A 559 0.30 -17.86 60.44
C ASP A 559 0.56 -16.52 59.73
N ALA A 560 0.19 -16.44 58.45
CA ALA A 560 0.42 -15.28 57.60
C ALA A 560 -0.83 -14.40 57.45
N SER A 561 -1.94 -14.74 58.11
CA SER A 561 -3.23 -14.03 57.98
C SER A 561 -3.65 -13.36 59.29
N GLN A 562 -4.34 -12.20 59.19
CA GLN A 562 -4.91 -11.57 60.38
C GLN A 562 -6.26 -12.22 60.73
N PRO A 563 -6.52 -12.55 62.00
CA PRO A 563 -5.69 -12.25 63.17
C PRO A 563 -4.55 -13.26 63.40
N PHE A 564 -3.32 -12.76 63.48
CA PHE A 564 -2.13 -13.60 63.57
C PHE A 564 -2.06 -14.42 64.87
N THR A 565 -1.76 -15.70 64.73
CA THR A 565 -1.40 -16.61 65.81
C THR A 565 0.07 -16.45 66.17
N SER A 566 0.36 -15.93 67.37
CA SER A 566 1.74 -15.64 67.83
C SER A 566 2.65 -16.86 67.98
N ASP A 567 2.09 -18.03 68.27
CA ASP A 567 2.80 -19.31 68.24
C ASP A 567 1.85 -20.40 67.73
N VAL A 568 2.02 -20.81 66.48
CA VAL A 568 1.18 -21.85 65.84
C VAL A 568 1.43 -23.25 66.40
N ARG A 569 2.45 -23.46 67.24
CA ARG A 569 2.71 -24.74 67.91
C ARG A 569 1.85 -24.92 69.16
N GLU A 570 1.42 -23.81 69.76
CA GLU A 570 0.64 -23.79 71.01
C GLU A 570 -0.76 -23.17 70.83
N GLY A 571 -1.01 -22.49 69.70
CA GLY A 571 -2.26 -21.81 69.37
C GLY A 571 -3.14 -22.53 68.35
N PHE A 572 -4.21 -21.86 67.90
CA PHE A 572 -5.12 -22.33 66.86
C PHE A 572 -5.08 -21.33 65.69
N ILE A 573 -5.01 -21.86 64.46
CA ILE A 573 -5.22 -21.08 63.23
C ILE A 573 -6.72 -20.95 62.93
N PHE A 574 -7.16 -19.83 62.33
CA PHE A 574 -8.54 -19.66 61.93
C PHE A 574 -8.82 -20.33 60.59
N ALA A 575 -10.08 -20.72 60.38
CA ALA A 575 -10.49 -21.28 59.09
C ALA A 575 -10.36 -20.21 58.00
N GLY A 576 -9.59 -20.52 56.95
CA GLY A 576 -9.29 -19.59 55.86
C GLY A 576 -7.96 -18.85 55.98
N ASP A 577 -7.21 -19.04 57.07
CA ASP A 577 -5.88 -18.46 57.22
C ASP A 577 -4.86 -19.13 56.30
N THR A 578 -3.98 -18.31 55.71
CA THR A 578 -2.80 -18.78 54.99
C THR A 578 -1.69 -19.11 55.98
N VAL A 579 -1.18 -20.36 55.93
CA VAL A 579 -0.06 -20.82 56.77
C VAL A 579 1.18 -20.98 55.91
N HIS A 580 2.25 -20.27 56.26
CA HIS A 580 3.56 -20.50 55.67
C HIS A 580 4.28 -21.59 56.47
N PHE A 581 4.99 -22.47 55.77
CA PHE A 581 5.96 -23.37 56.39
C PHE A 581 7.34 -23.14 55.79
N THR A 582 8.37 -23.26 56.63
CA THR A 582 9.79 -23.17 56.23
C THR A 582 10.53 -24.35 56.82
N GLY A 583 11.31 -25.08 56.02
CA GLY A 583 11.98 -26.29 56.47
C GLY A 583 12.53 -27.09 55.30
N GLN A 584 13.05 -28.28 55.59
CA GLN A 584 13.40 -29.28 54.56
C GLN A 584 12.19 -30.17 54.31
N PHE A 585 11.89 -30.41 53.04
CA PHE A 585 10.78 -31.22 52.59
C PHE A 585 11.07 -31.70 51.16
N ALA A 586 10.46 -32.82 50.79
CA ALA A 586 10.55 -33.39 49.44
C ALA A 586 9.25 -34.14 49.11
N PHE A 587 9.00 -34.38 47.82
CA PHE A 587 7.90 -35.22 47.39
C PHE A 587 8.09 -36.66 47.86
N ARG A 588 7.01 -37.25 48.38
CA ARG A 588 7.00 -38.58 49.00
C ARG A 588 7.37 -39.70 48.04
N GLU A 589 7.00 -39.57 46.77
CA GLU A 589 7.18 -40.63 45.77
C GLU A 589 8.67 -40.94 45.52
N GLY A 590 9.55 -39.94 45.44
CA GLY A 590 10.98 -40.13 45.21
C GLY A 590 11.79 -40.55 46.45
N ILE A 591 11.29 -40.25 47.66
CA ILE A 591 12.06 -40.45 48.91
C ILE A 591 12.40 -41.92 49.17
N PHE A 592 11.50 -42.85 48.82
CA PHE A 592 11.73 -44.29 49.04
C PHE A 592 12.88 -44.84 48.19
N ASP A 593 13.17 -44.18 47.08
CA ASP A 593 14.24 -44.52 46.16
C ASP A 593 15.48 -43.62 46.33
N SER A 594 15.54 -42.87 47.43
CA SER A 594 16.61 -41.90 47.74
C SER A 594 16.75 -40.76 46.73
N VAL A 595 15.66 -40.43 46.02
CA VAL A 595 15.55 -39.29 45.09
C VAL A 595 14.79 -38.17 45.78
N TYR A 596 15.48 -37.07 46.06
CA TYR A 596 14.89 -35.91 46.73
C TYR A 596 14.43 -34.89 45.71
N ILE A 597 13.13 -34.86 45.45
CA ILE A 597 12.48 -33.94 44.52
C ILE A 597 11.85 -32.83 45.35
N ASN A 598 12.26 -31.59 45.06
CA ASN A 598 11.75 -30.41 45.74
C ASN A 598 10.76 -29.68 44.81
N PRO A 599 9.76 -29.00 45.38
CA PRO A 599 8.92 -28.06 44.63
C PRO A 599 9.58 -26.71 44.38
#